data_AF-A0A3M7RPY2-F1
#
_entry.id   AF-A0A3M7RPY2-F1
#
_cell.length_a   1.000
_cell.length_b   1.000
_cell.length_c   1.000
_cell.angle_alpha   90.00
_cell.angle_beta   90.00
_cell.angle_gamma   90.00
#
_symmetry.space_group_name_H-M   'P 1'
#
loop_
_entity.id
_entity.type
_entity.pdbx_description
1 polymer ?
#
loop_
_entity_poly.entity_id
_entity_poly.type
_entity_poly.pdbx_seq_one_letter_code
_entity_poly.pdbx_strand_id
1 'polypeptide(L)'
;MRPSLFAIFSLIILVQLSTCQVDSNALSEKIEQLTEWSLKKPVIRLNFEKFKHFVKSAPRNYSIVVMLTALAPHRGCQICRPANDEFQIVAQSWRYSPQFSNKLFFAMVDFDDAPDIFKMLNTASAPQFIMFGRKQGKPKTADHFDISRVGFSAEQIAKWINDRTDINIRIFRPPNYSGLLLVVLLVSMIASLLYVKRNNLEFLYNKTTWSMIVISAILIFISGQMWNQIRGPPMVYRNPKTGQVPWSLVEQAWWFSFSA
;
A
#
# COMPACT_ATOMS: atom_id res chain seq x y z
N MET A 1 51.27 -40.76 8.77
CA MET A 1 50.02 -39.96 8.78
C MET A 1 49.11 -40.56 9.84
N ARG A 2 48.71 -39.78 10.86
CA ARG A 2 48.09 -40.32 12.09
C ARG A 2 46.60 -40.68 11.83
N PRO A 3 46.16 -41.94 12.07
CA PRO A 3 44.76 -42.36 11.84
C PRO A 3 43.74 -41.61 12.70
N SER A 4 44.19 -40.98 13.80
CA SER A 4 43.35 -40.12 14.64
C SER A 4 42.87 -38.85 13.94
N LEU A 5 43.65 -38.29 12.99
CA LEU A 5 43.28 -37.07 12.26
C LEU A 5 42.15 -37.33 11.24
N PHE A 6 42.14 -38.50 10.60
CA PHE A 6 41.06 -38.89 9.67
C PHE A 6 39.74 -39.15 10.38
N ALA A 7 39.78 -39.76 11.57
CA ALA A 7 38.58 -39.97 12.39
C ALA A 7 37.95 -38.65 12.84
N ILE A 8 38.77 -37.67 13.25
CA ILE A 8 38.31 -36.34 13.65
C ILE A 8 37.70 -35.59 12.44
N PHE A 9 38.34 -35.66 11.27
CA PHE A 9 37.82 -35.02 10.06
C PHE A 9 36.48 -35.64 9.59
N SER A 10 36.35 -36.97 9.68
CA SER A 10 35.12 -37.72 9.42
C SER A 10 33.99 -37.32 10.37
N LEU A 11 34.28 -37.19 11.67
CA LEU A 11 33.31 -36.78 12.69
C LEU A 11 32.86 -35.33 12.49
N ILE A 12 33.78 -34.43 12.12
CA ILE A 12 33.46 -33.04 11.79
C ILE A 12 32.56 -32.98 10.54
N ILE A 13 32.84 -33.77 9.50
CA ILE A 13 32.00 -33.83 8.29
C ILE A 13 30.59 -34.33 8.62
N LEU A 14 30.46 -35.38 9.46
CA LEU A 14 29.16 -35.90 9.89
C LEU A 14 28.37 -34.88 10.72
N VAL A 15 29.03 -34.16 11.63
CA VAL A 15 28.39 -33.09 12.43
C VAL A 15 27.96 -31.92 11.54
N GLN A 16 28.81 -31.49 10.60
CA GLN A 16 28.48 -30.41 9.64
C GLN A 16 27.29 -30.79 8.74
N LEU A 17 27.23 -32.04 8.29
CA LEU A 17 26.13 -32.53 7.44
C LEU A 17 24.80 -32.55 8.20
N SER A 18 24.84 -32.95 9.48
CA SER A 18 23.68 -32.99 10.36
C SER A 18 23.11 -31.60 10.64
N THR A 19 23.96 -30.59 10.90
CA THR A 19 23.51 -29.21 11.13
C THR A 19 22.92 -28.55 9.88
N CYS A 20 23.44 -28.90 8.69
CA CYS A 20 22.97 -28.33 7.44
C CYS A 20 21.54 -28.79 7.06
N GLN A 21 21.20 -30.05 7.36
CA GLN A 21 19.86 -30.60 7.10
C GLN A 21 18.78 -30.02 8.01
N VAL A 22 19.10 -29.67 9.26
CA VAL A 22 18.15 -29.05 10.19
C VAL A 22 17.77 -27.64 9.73
N ASP A 23 18.75 -26.85 9.29
CA ASP A 23 18.51 -25.49 8.79
C ASP A 23 17.72 -25.48 7.48
N SER A 24 17.95 -26.44 6.57
CA SER A 24 17.18 -26.53 5.32
C SER A 24 15.71 -26.88 5.56
N ASN A 25 15.43 -27.77 6.52
CA ASN A 25 14.07 -28.19 6.84
C ASN A 25 13.27 -27.07 7.55
N ALA A 26 13.91 -26.36 8.49
CA ALA A 26 13.30 -25.20 9.15
C ALA A 26 13.06 -24.04 8.17
N LEU A 27 13.92 -23.88 7.15
CA LEU A 27 13.74 -22.87 6.11
C LEU A 27 12.53 -23.18 5.21
N SER A 28 12.38 -24.43 4.77
CA SER A 28 11.27 -24.84 3.90
C SER A 28 9.94 -24.64 4.60
N GLU A 29 9.84 -24.99 5.89
CA GLU A 29 8.62 -24.80 6.69
C GLU A 29 8.24 -23.31 6.78
N LYS A 30 9.22 -22.42 7.05
CA LYS A 30 8.98 -20.97 7.06
C LYS A 30 8.46 -20.46 5.71
N ILE A 31 9.06 -20.93 4.60
CA ILE A 31 8.66 -20.51 3.25
C ILE A 31 7.25 -21.02 2.91
N GLU A 32 6.93 -22.26 3.28
CA GLU A 32 5.61 -22.84 3.07
C GLU A 32 4.53 -22.06 3.83
N GLN A 33 4.75 -21.76 5.11
CA GLN A 33 3.84 -20.95 5.92
C GLN A 33 3.63 -19.54 5.33
N LEU A 34 4.70 -18.87 4.90
CA LEU A 34 4.60 -17.56 4.25
C LEU A 34 3.85 -17.63 2.92
N THR A 35 4.09 -18.69 2.16
CA THR A 35 3.41 -18.94 0.87
C THR A 35 1.92 -19.14 1.10
N GLU A 36 1.52 -19.99 2.05
CA GLU A 36 0.12 -20.22 2.41
C GLU A 36 -0.58 -18.91 2.83
N TRP A 37 0.08 -18.09 3.67
CA TRP A 37 -0.49 -16.79 4.07
C TRP A 37 -0.59 -15.81 2.90
N SER A 38 0.41 -15.76 2.02
CA SER A 38 0.36 -14.93 0.81
C SER A 38 -0.75 -15.35 -0.15
N LEU A 39 -1.08 -16.65 -0.18
CA LEU A 39 -2.19 -17.22 -0.93
C LEU A 39 -3.55 -16.98 -0.26
N LYS A 40 -3.61 -16.61 1.02
CA LYS A 40 -4.86 -16.16 1.66
C LYS A 40 -5.04 -14.65 1.57
N LYS A 41 -3.98 -13.87 1.79
CA LYS A 41 -3.99 -12.41 1.75
C LYS A 41 -2.73 -11.90 1.03
N PRO A 42 -2.83 -10.95 0.09
CA PRO A 42 -1.67 -10.46 -0.65
C PRO A 42 -0.64 -9.78 0.26
N VAL A 43 -1.08 -9.13 1.34
CA VAL A 43 -0.21 -8.50 2.34
C VAL A 43 -0.37 -9.20 3.69
N ILE A 44 0.74 -9.67 4.25
CA ILE A 44 0.78 -10.39 5.53
C ILE A 44 0.91 -9.38 6.68
N ARG A 45 -0.02 -9.42 7.64
CA ARG A 45 0.10 -8.63 8.88
C ARG A 45 1.05 -9.31 9.86
N LEU A 46 2.09 -8.60 10.28
CA LEU A 46 3.11 -9.10 11.20
C LEU A 46 3.02 -8.42 12.57
N ASN A 47 3.00 -9.24 13.61
CA ASN A 47 3.21 -8.81 14.99
C ASN A 47 4.71 -8.82 15.33
N PHE A 48 5.08 -8.38 16.53
CA PHE A 48 6.47 -8.38 17.01
C PHE A 48 7.16 -9.74 16.89
N GLU A 49 6.52 -10.81 17.38
CA GLU A 49 7.08 -12.16 17.34
C GLU A 49 7.23 -12.71 15.92
N LYS A 50 6.18 -12.53 15.10
CA LYS A 50 6.19 -12.95 13.69
C LYS A 50 7.27 -12.19 12.91
N PHE A 51 7.43 -10.88 13.16
CA PHE A 51 8.49 -10.09 12.54
C PHE A 51 9.87 -10.61 12.93
N LYS A 52 10.11 -10.90 14.22
CA LYS A 52 11.38 -11.47 14.65
C LYS A 52 11.64 -12.84 14.00
N HIS A 53 10.62 -13.68 13.90
CA HIS A 53 10.74 -15.02 13.32
C HIS A 53 10.93 -15.01 11.80
N PHE A 54 10.07 -14.35 11.03
CA PHE A 54 10.12 -14.39 9.57
C PHE A 54 11.04 -13.32 8.95
N VAL A 55 11.22 -12.18 9.64
CA VAL A 55 12.01 -11.06 9.10
C VAL A 55 13.39 -10.96 9.73
N LYS A 56 13.64 -11.36 10.97
CA LYS A 56 14.99 -11.26 11.56
C LYS A 56 15.73 -12.57 11.76
N SER A 57 15.05 -13.67 12.04
CA SER A 57 15.73 -14.93 12.34
C SER A 57 16.31 -15.58 11.09
N ALA A 58 17.46 -16.22 11.24
CA ALA A 58 17.99 -17.14 10.23
C ALA A 58 17.24 -18.49 10.31
N PRO A 59 17.30 -19.35 9.28
CA PRO A 59 17.81 -19.13 7.92
C PRO A 59 16.79 -18.37 7.03
N ARG A 60 17.27 -17.67 5.98
CA ARG A 60 16.41 -16.97 4.99
C ARG A 60 16.95 -17.16 3.56
N ASN A 61 16.04 -17.39 2.62
CA ASN A 61 16.33 -17.41 1.17
C ASN A 61 15.21 -16.71 0.37
N TYR A 62 14.55 -15.75 1.00
CA TYR A 62 13.49 -14.94 0.40
C TYR A 62 13.71 -13.47 0.78
N SER A 63 13.25 -12.59 -0.09
CA SER A 63 13.15 -11.17 0.18
C SER A 63 11.77 -10.86 0.73
N ILE A 64 11.68 -9.97 1.71
CA ILE A 64 10.39 -9.51 2.23
C ILE A 64 10.36 -7.99 2.22
N VAL A 65 9.30 -7.44 1.66
CA VAL A 65 9.02 -6.00 1.64
C VAL A 65 8.07 -5.71 2.78
N VAL A 66 8.51 -4.88 3.72
CA VAL A 66 7.74 -4.53 4.92
C VAL A 66 7.31 -3.08 4.83
N MET A 67 6.00 -2.84 4.93
CA MET A 67 5.41 -1.53 5.13
C MET A 67 5.18 -1.30 6.63
N LEU A 68 5.87 -0.32 7.19
CA LEU A 68 5.58 0.23 8.51
C LEU A 68 4.47 1.27 8.35
N THR A 69 3.35 1.11 9.03
CA THR A 69 2.18 2.01 8.91
C THR A 69 1.53 2.30 10.26
N ALA A 70 0.62 3.26 10.29
CA ALA A 70 -0.23 3.58 11.42
C ALA A 70 -1.65 3.86 10.88
N LEU A 71 -2.45 2.82 10.68
CA LEU A 71 -3.75 2.93 10.00
C LEU A 71 -4.89 3.33 10.95
N ALA A 72 -4.66 3.20 12.26
CA ALA A 72 -5.71 3.45 13.23
C ALA A 72 -6.15 4.93 13.23
N PRO A 73 -7.47 5.20 13.30
CA PRO A 73 -8.01 6.54 13.11
C PRO A 73 -7.56 7.54 14.17
N HIS A 74 -7.26 7.10 15.39
CA HIS A 74 -6.75 7.96 16.48
C HIS A 74 -5.35 8.53 16.20
N ARG A 75 -4.59 7.93 15.28
CA ARG A 75 -3.26 8.43 14.88
C ARG A 75 -3.32 9.57 13.87
N GLY A 76 -4.46 9.76 13.17
CA GLY A 76 -4.65 10.85 12.22
C GLY A 76 -3.70 10.83 11.01
N CYS A 77 -3.11 9.68 10.65
CA CYS A 77 -2.17 9.60 9.53
C CYS A 77 -2.88 9.65 8.17
N GLN A 78 -2.85 10.82 7.52
CA GLN A 78 -3.53 11.04 6.24
C GLN A 78 -2.87 10.29 5.07
N ILE A 79 -1.54 10.13 5.10
CA ILE A 79 -0.78 9.50 4.01
C ILE A 79 -0.69 7.96 4.15
N CYS A 80 -0.94 7.41 5.34
CA CYS A 80 -0.82 5.97 5.60
C CYS A 80 -1.89 5.15 4.86
N ARG A 81 -3.12 5.67 4.74
CA ARG A 81 -4.21 5.02 4.00
C ARG A 81 -3.92 4.92 2.50
N PRO A 82 -3.69 6.02 1.77
CA PRO A 82 -3.42 5.94 0.33
C PRO A 82 -2.12 5.17 0.02
N ALA A 83 -1.09 5.26 0.87
CA ALA A 83 0.12 4.46 0.72
C ALA A 83 -0.15 2.95 0.91
N ASN A 84 -1.01 2.58 1.87
CA ASN A 84 -1.44 1.19 2.05
C ASN A 84 -2.22 0.68 0.84
N ASP A 85 -3.10 1.50 0.25
CA ASP A 85 -3.90 1.10 -0.91
C ASP A 85 -3.01 0.82 -2.12
N GLU A 86 -2.04 1.69 -2.42
CA GLU A 86 -1.05 1.45 -3.48
C GLU A 86 -0.15 0.23 -3.16
N PHE A 87 0.23 0.01 -1.91
CA PHE A 87 0.99 -1.17 -1.50
C PHE A 87 0.20 -2.48 -1.70
N GLN A 88 -1.11 -2.46 -1.41
CA GLN A 88 -1.99 -3.61 -1.65
C GLN A 88 -2.11 -3.91 -3.14
N ILE A 89 -2.19 -2.88 -3.99
CA ILE A 89 -2.23 -3.06 -5.46
C ILE A 89 -0.95 -3.77 -5.94
N VAL A 90 0.23 -3.35 -5.46
CA VAL A 90 1.50 -4.01 -5.82
C VAL A 90 1.52 -5.47 -5.37
N ALA A 91 1.15 -5.74 -4.12
CA ALA A 91 1.14 -7.08 -3.57
C ALA A 91 0.14 -8.00 -4.28
N GLN A 92 -1.03 -7.49 -4.63
CA GLN A 92 -2.04 -8.22 -5.41
C GLN A 92 -1.55 -8.47 -6.84
N SER A 93 -0.94 -7.47 -7.47
CA SER A 93 -0.35 -7.61 -8.80
C SER A 93 0.75 -8.68 -8.84
N TRP A 94 1.58 -8.75 -7.80
CA TRP A 94 2.59 -9.81 -7.66
C TRP A 94 1.95 -11.19 -7.55
N ARG A 95 0.91 -11.34 -6.73
CA ARG A 95 0.19 -12.59 -6.54
C ARG A 95 -0.38 -13.15 -7.84
N TYR A 96 -0.92 -12.30 -8.70
CA TYR A 96 -1.50 -12.70 -9.99
C TYR A 96 -0.48 -12.67 -11.14
N SER A 97 0.78 -12.34 -10.87
CA SER A 97 1.83 -12.29 -11.88
C SER A 97 2.21 -13.70 -12.34
N PRO A 98 2.45 -13.93 -13.64
CA PRO A 98 2.98 -15.21 -14.13
C PRO A 98 4.40 -15.50 -13.60
N GLN A 99 5.11 -14.48 -13.10
CA GLN A 99 6.44 -14.62 -12.50
C GLN A 99 6.40 -14.88 -10.99
N PHE A 100 5.22 -15.15 -10.42
CA PHE A 100 5.05 -15.38 -8.99
C PHE A 100 6.01 -16.47 -8.48
N SER A 101 6.68 -16.19 -7.37
CA SER A 101 7.68 -17.08 -6.76
C SER A 101 7.68 -16.91 -5.24
N ASN A 102 8.00 -17.99 -4.52
CA ASN A 102 8.20 -18.05 -3.07
C ASN A 102 9.48 -17.32 -2.58
N LYS A 103 9.96 -16.39 -3.38
CA LYS A 103 11.20 -15.62 -3.20
C LYS A 103 10.93 -14.19 -2.76
N LEU A 104 9.70 -13.68 -2.91
CA LEU A 104 9.30 -12.32 -2.59
C LEU A 104 7.97 -12.34 -1.85
N PHE A 105 7.95 -11.76 -0.66
CA PHE A 105 6.75 -11.64 0.16
C PHE A 105 6.48 -10.20 0.55
N PHE A 106 5.21 -9.87 0.75
CA PHE A 106 4.76 -8.55 1.17
C PHE A 106 4.17 -8.62 2.57
N ALA A 107 4.60 -7.72 3.44
CA ALA A 107 4.13 -7.64 4.80
C ALA A 107 3.86 -6.21 5.23
N MET A 108 2.93 -6.06 6.17
CA MET A 108 2.64 -4.80 6.84
C MET A 108 2.76 -4.97 8.35
N VAL A 109 3.21 -3.93 9.01
CA VAL A 109 3.30 -3.81 10.47
C VAL A 109 2.62 -2.51 10.85
N ASP A 110 1.57 -2.60 11.67
CA ASP A 110 0.94 -1.43 12.26
C ASP A 110 1.67 -1.02 13.56
N PHE A 111 1.75 0.28 13.82
CA PHE A 111 2.33 0.83 15.04
C PHE A 111 1.59 0.37 16.29
N ASP A 112 0.27 0.26 16.24
CA ASP A 112 -0.51 -0.13 17.43
C ASP A 112 -0.38 -1.63 17.74
N ASP A 113 -0.10 -2.48 16.74
CA ASP A 113 0.13 -3.91 16.93
C ASP A 113 1.53 -4.22 17.48
N ALA A 114 2.55 -3.44 17.07
CA ALA A 114 3.95 -3.72 17.39
C ALA A 114 4.84 -2.46 17.43
N PRO A 115 4.67 -1.58 18.44
CA PRO A 115 5.44 -0.34 18.56
C PRO A 115 6.94 -0.60 18.76
N ASP A 116 7.32 -1.75 19.29
CA ASP A 116 8.73 -2.11 19.53
C ASP A 116 9.50 -2.39 18.23
N ILE A 117 8.81 -2.73 17.12
CA ILE A 117 9.46 -2.84 15.80
C ILE A 117 9.96 -1.46 15.35
N PHE A 118 9.17 -0.41 15.57
CA PHE A 118 9.52 0.97 15.19
C PHE A 118 10.74 1.46 15.96
N LYS A 119 10.79 1.17 17.26
CA LYS A 119 11.98 1.45 18.10
C LYS A 119 13.19 0.65 17.62
N MET A 120 13.01 -0.62 17.32
CA MET A 120 14.09 -1.52 16.87
C MET A 120 14.69 -1.12 15.52
N LEU A 121 13.88 -0.55 14.62
CA LEU A 121 14.30 -0.06 13.32
C LEU A 121 14.72 1.42 13.33
N ASN A 122 14.61 2.09 14.48
CA ASN A 122 14.89 3.52 14.67
C ASN A 122 14.06 4.41 13.72
N THR A 123 12.79 4.06 13.51
CA THR A 123 11.87 4.80 12.65
C THR A 123 10.81 5.49 13.51
N ALA A 124 10.81 6.82 13.52
CA ALA A 124 9.86 7.64 14.27
C ALA A 124 8.59 8.02 13.47
N SER A 125 8.60 7.82 12.15
CA SER A 125 7.53 8.26 11.23
C SER A 125 6.97 7.12 10.40
N ALA A 126 5.67 7.14 10.14
CA ALA A 126 4.99 6.25 9.21
C ALA A 126 4.35 7.08 8.06
N PRO A 127 4.14 6.49 6.86
CA PRO A 127 4.52 5.15 6.43
C PRO A 127 5.97 5.07 5.97
N GLN A 128 6.61 3.91 6.15
CA GLN A 128 7.95 3.65 5.59
C GLN A 128 8.00 2.25 4.99
N PHE A 129 8.58 2.11 3.80
CA PHE A 129 8.82 0.81 3.18
C PHE A 129 10.29 0.44 3.31
N ILE A 130 10.53 -0.78 3.80
CA ILE A 130 11.87 -1.34 3.97
C ILE A 130 11.90 -2.71 3.33
N MET A 131 12.90 -2.95 2.50
CA MET A 131 13.16 -4.27 1.95
C MET A 131 14.20 -5.00 2.80
N PHE A 132 13.88 -6.24 3.16
CA PHE A 132 14.86 -7.16 3.71
C PHE A 132 15.22 -8.16 2.63
N GLY A 133 16.47 -8.10 2.15
CA GLY A 133 16.96 -8.99 1.10
C GLY A 133 17.17 -10.43 1.58
N ARG A 134 17.45 -11.32 0.62
CA ARG A 134 17.64 -12.77 0.82
C ARG A 134 18.75 -13.08 1.84
N LYS A 135 19.85 -12.32 1.81
CA LYS A 135 20.99 -12.51 2.71
C LYS A 135 20.71 -11.90 4.08
N GLN A 136 21.17 -12.56 5.14
CA GLN A 136 21.13 -12.03 6.50
C GLN A 136 21.95 -10.72 6.57
N GLY A 137 21.36 -9.65 7.08
CA GLY A 137 22.06 -8.38 7.19
C GLY A 137 21.13 -7.23 7.57
N LYS A 138 21.73 -6.12 8.00
CA LYS A 138 21.01 -4.85 8.13
C LYS A 138 20.62 -4.36 6.73
N PRO A 139 19.39 -3.84 6.54
CA PRO A 139 19.02 -3.24 5.27
C PRO A 139 19.99 -2.09 4.94
N LYS A 140 20.39 -1.99 3.67
CA LYS A 140 21.19 -0.88 3.17
C LYS A 140 20.31 0.35 3.04
N THR A 141 20.91 1.53 2.90
CA THR A 141 20.17 2.78 2.66
C THR A 141 19.26 2.70 1.43
N ALA A 142 19.69 2.04 0.37
CA ALA A 142 18.89 1.78 -0.83
C ALA A 142 17.73 0.77 -0.64
N ASP A 143 17.72 0.03 0.48
CA ASP A 143 16.59 -0.82 0.87
C ASP A 143 15.52 -0.05 1.64
N HIS A 144 15.73 1.24 1.91
CA HIS A 144 14.67 2.15 2.37
C HIS A 144 14.09 2.87 1.16
N PHE A 145 12.77 2.81 1.01
CA PHE A 145 12.07 3.56 -0.03
C PHE A 145 11.81 4.99 0.42
N ASP A 146 12.23 5.97 -0.39
CA ASP A 146 12.05 7.39 -0.12
C ASP A 146 10.74 7.90 -0.72
N ILE A 147 9.67 7.81 0.07
CA ILE A 147 8.33 8.31 -0.28
C ILE A 147 8.35 9.82 -0.59
N SER A 148 9.14 10.60 0.13
CA SER A 148 9.11 12.07 0.05
C SER A 148 9.60 12.56 -1.31
N ARG A 149 10.57 11.86 -1.91
CA ARG A 149 11.17 12.23 -3.18
C ARG A 149 10.49 11.60 -4.39
N VAL A 150 10.08 10.33 -4.28
CA VAL A 150 9.61 9.54 -5.44
C VAL A 150 8.08 9.44 -5.48
N GLY A 151 7.40 9.65 -4.35
CA GLY A 151 5.98 9.34 -4.19
C GLY A 151 5.73 7.87 -3.87
N PHE A 152 4.48 7.52 -3.58
CA PHE A 152 4.06 6.19 -3.13
C PHE A 152 3.20 5.44 -4.15
N SER A 153 3.30 5.79 -5.44
CA SER A 153 2.56 5.07 -6.47
C SER A 153 3.05 3.64 -6.61
N ALA A 154 2.14 2.72 -6.94
CA ALA A 154 2.42 1.31 -7.14
C ALA A 154 3.57 1.10 -8.13
N GLU A 155 3.63 1.89 -9.20
CA GLU A 155 4.65 1.82 -10.26
C GLU A 155 6.04 2.13 -9.73
N GLN A 156 6.16 3.12 -8.85
CA GLN A 156 7.43 3.48 -8.23
C GLN A 156 7.88 2.41 -7.23
N ILE A 157 6.95 1.86 -6.44
CA ILE A 157 7.25 0.76 -5.51
C ILE A 157 7.71 -0.47 -6.29
N ALA A 158 7.02 -0.85 -7.37
CA ALA A 158 7.40 -1.98 -8.21
C ALA A 158 8.77 -1.76 -8.88
N LYS A 159 9.04 -0.55 -9.37
CA LYS A 159 10.35 -0.20 -9.94
C LYS A 159 11.45 -0.33 -8.91
N TRP A 160 11.26 0.23 -7.71
CA TRP A 160 12.22 0.07 -6.61
C TRP A 160 12.43 -1.40 -6.23
N ILE A 161 11.37 -2.22 -6.21
CA ILE A 161 11.52 -3.66 -5.95
C ILE A 161 12.35 -4.34 -7.04
N ASN A 162 12.09 -4.00 -8.30
CA ASN A 162 12.84 -4.53 -9.44
C ASN A 162 14.33 -4.17 -9.33
N ASP A 163 14.67 -2.91 -9.02
CA ASP A 163 16.05 -2.44 -8.88
C ASP A 163 16.83 -3.17 -7.76
N ARG A 164 16.15 -3.78 -6.80
CA ARG A 164 16.76 -4.50 -5.66
C ARG A 164 16.73 -6.02 -5.79
N THR A 165 15.77 -6.57 -6.52
CA THR A 165 15.52 -8.03 -6.56
C THR A 165 15.55 -8.64 -7.95
N ASP A 166 15.68 -7.82 -9.00
CA ASP A 166 15.57 -8.19 -10.41
C ASP A 166 14.23 -8.87 -10.77
N ILE A 167 13.20 -8.69 -9.92
CA ILE A 167 11.85 -9.20 -10.12
C ILE A 167 10.98 -8.08 -10.68
N ASN A 168 10.50 -8.26 -11.91
CA ASN A 168 9.63 -7.29 -12.57
C ASN A 168 8.16 -7.56 -12.25
N ILE A 169 7.52 -6.64 -11.52
CA ILE A 169 6.10 -6.72 -11.17
C ILE A 169 5.30 -5.82 -12.12
N ARG A 170 4.47 -6.42 -12.97
CA ARG A 170 3.50 -5.68 -13.79
C ARG A 170 2.28 -5.34 -12.94
N ILE A 171 1.95 -4.05 -12.85
CA ILE A 171 0.87 -3.58 -11.99
C ILE A 171 -0.46 -3.67 -12.71
N PHE A 172 -1.45 -4.24 -12.03
CA PHE A 172 -2.84 -4.26 -12.46
C PHE A 172 -3.68 -3.50 -11.43
N ARG A 173 -4.21 -2.34 -11.82
CA ARG A 173 -5.09 -1.54 -10.95
C ARG A 173 -6.50 -2.15 -11.04
N PRO A 174 -7.11 -2.59 -9.93
CA PRO A 174 -8.46 -3.12 -9.96
C PRO A 174 -9.43 -2.04 -10.46
N PRO A 175 -10.35 -2.37 -11.38
CA PRO A 175 -11.32 -1.40 -11.87
C PRO A 175 -12.24 -0.94 -10.73
N ASN A 176 -12.38 0.38 -10.56
CA ASN A 176 -13.28 0.96 -9.58
C ASN A 176 -14.75 0.82 -10.03
N TYR A 177 -15.42 -0.25 -9.60
CA TYR A 177 -16.84 -0.49 -9.90
C TYR A 177 -17.79 0.55 -9.30
N SER A 178 -17.36 1.31 -8.30
CA SER A 178 -18.15 2.39 -7.69
C SER A 178 -18.53 3.48 -8.69
N GLY A 179 -17.58 3.88 -9.55
CA GLY A 179 -17.84 4.85 -10.62
C GLY A 179 -18.82 4.32 -11.65
N LEU A 180 -18.66 3.06 -12.06
CA LEU A 180 -19.58 2.41 -12.99
C LEU A 180 -20.99 2.28 -12.40
N LEU A 181 -21.10 1.90 -11.12
CA LEU A 181 -22.39 1.80 -10.43
C LEU A 181 -23.11 3.16 -10.37
N LEU A 182 -22.39 4.23 -10.06
CA LEU A 182 -22.95 5.58 -10.05
C LEU A 182 -23.43 6.02 -11.44
N VAL A 183 -22.65 5.72 -12.48
CA VAL A 183 -23.06 5.99 -13.88
C VAL A 183 -24.31 5.21 -14.25
N VAL A 184 -24.37 3.92 -13.93
CA VAL A 184 -25.56 3.09 -14.18
C VAL A 184 -26.78 3.63 -13.43
N LEU A 185 -26.61 4.05 -12.17
CA LEU A 185 -27.69 4.63 -11.37
C LEU A 185 -28.18 5.95 -12.01
N LEU A 186 -27.28 6.87 -12.37
CA LEU A 186 -27.66 8.13 -13.01
C LEU A 186 -28.38 7.91 -14.35
N VAL A 187 -27.88 7.01 -15.19
CA VAL A 187 -28.52 6.67 -16.47
C VAL A 187 -29.89 6.06 -16.24
N SER A 188 -30.03 5.16 -15.25
CA SER A 188 -31.33 4.59 -14.89
C SER A 188 -32.33 5.65 -14.41
N MET A 189 -31.88 6.59 -13.58
CA MET A 189 -32.71 7.68 -13.07
C MET A 189 -33.20 8.60 -14.20
N ILE A 190 -32.31 8.98 -15.10
CA ILE A 190 -32.65 9.81 -16.28
C ILE A 190 -33.61 9.05 -17.19
N ALA A 191 -33.36 7.77 -17.47
CA ALA A 191 -34.23 6.94 -18.30
C ALA A 191 -35.63 6.80 -17.69
N SER A 192 -35.75 6.61 -16.38
CA SER A 192 -37.03 6.58 -15.67
C SER A 192 -37.78 7.91 -15.78
N LEU A 193 -37.10 9.04 -15.60
CA LEU A 193 -37.71 10.37 -15.74
C LEU A 193 -38.21 10.63 -17.17
N LEU A 194 -37.41 10.27 -18.17
CA LEU A 194 -37.79 10.38 -19.58
C LEU A 194 -38.97 9.46 -19.94
N TYR A 195 -39.04 8.27 -19.36
CA TYR A 195 -40.16 7.35 -19.57
C TYR A 195 -41.47 7.89 -19.00
N VAL A 196 -41.46 8.39 -17.76
CA VAL A 196 -42.65 8.96 -17.09
C VAL A 196 -43.11 10.27 -17.75
N LYS A 197 -42.16 11.11 -18.19
CA LYS A 197 -42.44 12.39 -18.86
C LYS A 197 -42.48 12.29 -20.39
N ARG A 198 -42.59 11.09 -20.97
CA ARG A 198 -42.59 10.87 -22.43
C ARG A 198 -43.61 11.73 -23.18
N ASN A 199 -44.75 12.02 -22.57
CA ASN A 199 -45.82 12.83 -23.18
C ASN A 199 -45.64 14.35 -22.97
N ASN A 200 -44.71 14.79 -22.12
CA ASN A 200 -44.48 16.20 -21.78
C ASN A 200 -42.98 16.53 -21.85
N LEU A 201 -42.40 16.40 -23.05
CA LEU A 201 -40.99 16.66 -23.35
C LEU A 201 -40.67 18.17 -23.50
N GLU A 202 -41.63 19.07 -23.24
CA GLU A 202 -41.44 20.52 -23.37
C GLU A 202 -40.26 21.05 -22.54
N PHE A 203 -40.00 20.43 -21.38
CA PHE A 203 -38.86 20.75 -20.52
C PHE A 203 -37.50 20.57 -21.22
N LEU A 204 -37.36 19.56 -22.08
CA LEU A 204 -36.12 19.28 -22.84
C LEU A 204 -35.93 20.22 -24.03
N TYR A 205 -37.02 20.75 -24.60
CA TYR A 205 -36.95 21.69 -25.72
C TYR A 205 -36.83 23.15 -25.27
N ASN A 206 -37.08 23.43 -23.99
CA ASN A 206 -37.02 24.78 -23.46
C ASN A 206 -35.57 25.31 -23.35
N LYS A 207 -35.25 26.37 -24.09
CA LYS A 207 -33.93 27.02 -24.10
C LYS A 207 -33.55 27.60 -22.74
N THR A 208 -34.51 28.06 -21.92
CA THR A 208 -34.20 28.65 -20.62
C THR A 208 -33.64 27.61 -19.64
N THR A 209 -34.18 26.38 -19.67
CA THR A 209 -33.69 25.26 -18.84
C THR A 209 -32.23 24.92 -19.19
N TRP A 210 -31.91 24.79 -20.48
CA TRP A 210 -30.54 24.53 -20.92
C TRP A 210 -29.59 25.66 -20.55
N SER A 211 -30.05 26.91 -20.67
CA SER A 211 -29.24 28.07 -20.27
C SER A 211 -28.92 28.04 -18.77
N MET A 212 -29.88 27.69 -17.91
CA MET A 212 -29.65 27.56 -16.47
C MET A 212 -28.66 26.44 -16.14
N ILE A 213 -28.77 25.28 -16.79
CA ILE A 213 -27.84 24.15 -16.60
C ILE A 213 -26.42 24.54 -17.02
N VAL A 214 -26.26 25.21 -18.16
CA VAL A 214 -24.95 25.62 -18.66
C VAL A 214 -24.30 26.67 -17.74
N ILE A 215 -25.05 27.66 -17.27
CA ILE A 215 -24.54 28.67 -16.33
C ILE A 215 -24.12 28.00 -15.01
N SER A 216 -24.94 27.10 -14.47
CA SER A 216 -24.60 26.32 -13.27
C SER A 216 -23.31 25.51 -13.45
N ALA A 217 -23.16 24.81 -14.58
CA ALA A 217 -21.95 24.04 -14.87
C ALA A 217 -20.69 24.92 -14.96
N ILE A 218 -20.79 26.10 -15.59
CA ILE A 218 -19.69 27.07 -15.66
C ILE A 218 -19.28 27.54 -14.27
N LEU A 219 -20.26 27.86 -13.40
CA LEU A 219 -19.97 28.27 -12.02
C LEU A 219 -19.27 27.15 -11.23
N ILE A 220 -19.72 25.89 -11.36
CA ILE A 220 -19.06 24.74 -10.72
C ILE A 220 -17.62 24.58 -11.24
N PHE A 221 -17.36 24.75 -12.54
CA PHE A 221 -16.00 24.63 -13.07
C PHE A 221 -15.07 25.79 -12.63
N ILE A 222 -15.62 27.00 -12.47
CA ILE A 222 -14.85 28.16 -11.99
C ILE A 222 -14.65 28.10 -10.45
N SER A 223 -15.56 27.46 -9.72
CA SER A 223 -15.54 27.32 -8.25
C SER A 223 -14.34 26.54 -7.67
N GLY A 224 -13.43 26.04 -8.50
CA GLY A 224 -12.23 25.32 -8.07
C GLY A 224 -12.47 23.88 -7.58
N GLN A 225 -13.66 23.33 -7.77
CA GLN A 225 -13.99 21.92 -7.46
C GLN A 225 -13.01 20.92 -8.10
N MET A 226 -12.54 21.21 -9.32
CA MET A 226 -11.53 20.38 -9.99
C MET A 226 -10.18 20.40 -9.26
N TRP A 227 -9.79 21.54 -8.69
CA TRP A 227 -8.56 21.67 -7.90
C TRP A 227 -8.65 20.84 -6.61
N ASN A 228 -9.79 20.87 -5.93
CA ASN A 228 -10.08 20.04 -4.76
C ASN A 228 -10.04 18.54 -5.11
N GLN A 229 -10.65 18.13 -6.23
CA GLN A 229 -10.68 16.72 -6.64
C GLN A 229 -9.29 16.17 -7.00
N ILE A 230 -8.43 16.98 -7.63
CA ILE A 230 -7.09 16.53 -8.04
C ILE A 230 -6.12 16.51 -6.86
N ARG A 231 -6.19 17.49 -5.96
CA ARG A 231 -5.21 17.65 -4.87
C ARG A 231 -5.64 17.05 -3.55
N GLY A 232 -6.94 16.84 -3.34
CA GLY A 232 -7.49 16.27 -2.10
C GLY A 232 -6.91 16.91 -0.82
N PRO A 233 -6.81 18.25 -0.72
CA PRO A 233 -6.26 18.87 0.48
C PRO A 233 -7.12 18.51 1.70
N PRO A 234 -6.53 18.37 2.89
CA PRO A 234 -7.28 18.08 4.10
C PRO A 234 -8.24 19.24 4.41
N MET A 235 -9.52 18.93 4.63
CA MET A 235 -10.58 19.92 4.91
C MET A 235 -10.30 20.80 6.13
N VAL A 236 -9.48 20.29 7.06
CA VAL A 236 -9.13 20.99 8.30
C VAL A 236 -7.63 20.79 8.55
N TYR A 237 -6.85 21.85 8.36
CA TYR A 237 -5.45 21.87 8.77
C TYR A 237 -5.35 22.37 10.22
N ARG A 238 -4.99 21.49 11.15
CA ARG A 238 -4.71 21.87 12.54
C ARG A 238 -3.24 22.18 12.69
N ASN A 239 -2.92 23.34 13.26
CA ASN A 239 -1.53 23.70 13.54
C ASN A 239 -0.96 22.72 14.60
N PRO A 240 0.10 21.96 14.29
CA PRO A 240 0.62 20.93 15.19
C PRO A 240 1.25 21.49 16.48
N LYS A 241 1.56 22.80 16.54
CA LYS A 241 2.14 23.44 17.73
C LYS A 241 1.10 24.06 18.66
N THR A 242 0.01 24.61 18.12
CA THR A 242 -0.99 25.36 18.88
C THR A 242 -2.34 24.66 18.96
N GLY A 243 -2.57 23.60 18.18
CA GLY A 243 -3.85 22.88 18.09
C GLY A 243 -5.00 23.69 17.48
N GLN A 244 -4.78 24.98 17.21
CA GLN A 244 -5.76 25.90 16.67
C GLN A 244 -5.91 25.71 15.16
N VAL A 245 -7.14 25.90 14.70
CA VAL A 245 -7.49 25.90 13.28
C VAL A 245 -7.45 27.35 12.80
N PRO A 246 -6.49 27.77 11.96
CA PRO A 246 -6.46 29.13 11.44
C PRO A 246 -7.68 29.37 10.56
N TRP A 247 -8.58 30.25 11.02
CA TRP A 247 -9.85 30.55 10.37
C TRP A 247 -9.72 31.00 8.91
N SER A 248 -8.62 31.66 8.55
CA SER A 248 -8.36 32.10 7.17
C SER A 248 -8.17 30.94 6.17
N LEU A 249 -7.59 29.81 6.59
CA LEU A 249 -7.44 28.62 5.75
C LEU A 249 -8.76 27.84 5.66
N VAL A 250 -9.55 27.86 6.74
CA VAL A 250 -10.90 27.29 6.74
C VAL A 250 -11.76 28.10 5.77
N GLU A 251 -11.78 29.42 5.87
CA GLU A 251 -12.57 30.29 5.00
C GLU A 251 -12.25 30.07 3.51
N GLN A 252 -10.97 29.98 3.13
CA GLN A 252 -10.57 29.66 1.74
C GLN A 252 -11.06 28.28 1.28
N ALA A 253 -10.93 27.24 2.11
CA ALA A 253 -11.41 25.90 1.78
C ALA A 253 -12.95 25.83 1.68
N TRP A 254 -13.64 26.65 2.48
CA TRP A 254 -15.09 26.81 2.42
C TRP A 254 -15.53 27.56 1.15
N TRP A 255 -14.85 28.63 0.72
CA TRP A 255 -15.13 29.31 -0.55
C TRP A 255 -15.06 28.37 -1.76
N PHE A 256 -14.08 27.47 -1.81
CA PHE A 256 -13.96 26.46 -2.88
C PHE A 256 -15.01 25.33 -2.77
N SER A 257 -15.54 25.03 -1.58
CA SER A 257 -16.55 23.97 -1.39
C SER A 257 -17.99 24.45 -1.53
N PHE A 258 -18.29 25.70 -1.16
CA PHE A 258 -19.66 26.26 -1.13
C PHE A 258 -20.05 27.07 -2.36
N SER A 259 -19.16 27.30 -3.32
CA SER A 259 -19.47 28.03 -4.56
C SER A 259 -20.19 27.16 -5.61
N ALA A 260 -21.13 26.32 -5.16
CA ALA A 260 -22.13 25.64 -5.97
C ALA A 260 -23.54 26.10 -5.56
#